data_AF-A0A5D6XXR7-F1
#
_entry.id   AF-A0A5D6XXR7-F1
#
_cell.length_a   1.000
_cell.length_b   1.000
_cell.length_c   1.000
_cell.angle_alpha   90.00
_cell.angle_beta   90.00
_cell.angle_gamma   90.00
#
_symmetry.space_group_name_H-M   'P 1'
#
loop_
_entity.id
_entity.type
_entity.pdbx_description
1 polymer ?
#
loop_
_entity_poly.entity_id
_entity_poly.type
_entity_poly.pdbx_seq_one_letter_code
_entity_poly.pdbx_strand_id
1 'polypeptide(L)'
;MCMFAVPTKAWVAKKFEHFLVHFEKRFNCRAHLFRTDGGREYPNVDLFCKRTSVVRQVIEPAEQASNGKAERMHRTVMNILRCMIFGSGIALTYWSGAVEYAAYVLNWNQSRANPKRASPSEILTRMAPSLRFKAALREARSIREERRDQEVQDAARQGRKVIVTRRVTAIETLGEAANAQLRRVLDAESEAEH
;
A
#
# COMPACT_ATOMS: atom_id res chain seq x y z
N MET A 1 -2.83 -8.58 -0.84
CA MET A 1 -1.50 -8.37 -0.23
C MET A 1 -1.34 -9.33 0.93
N CYS A 2 -0.21 -10.01 1.05
CA CYS A 2 0.09 -10.87 2.20
C CYS A 2 1.42 -10.44 2.79
N MET A 3 1.48 -10.27 4.11
CA MET A 3 2.69 -9.93 4.84
C MET A 3 3.01 -11.06 5.80
N PHE A 4 4.28 -11.44 5.89
CA PHE A 4 4.74 -12.48 6.78
C PHE A 4 5.90 -11.95 7.61
N ALA A 5 5.72 -11.91 8.94
CA ALA A 5 6.83 -11.69 9.85
C ALA A 5 7.58 -13.02 10.01
N VAL A 6 8.87 -13.03 9.65
CA VAL A 6 9.73 -14.21 9.78
C VAL A 6 10.91 -13.88 10.69
N PRO A 7 11.32 -14.82 11.57
CA PRO A 7 12.37 -14.56 12.54
C PRO A 7 13.75 -14.42 11.88
N THR A 8 14.01 -15.16 10.80
CA THR A 8 15.27 -15.07 10.04
C THR A 8 15.02 -15.24 8.54
N LYS A 9 15.97 -14.75 7.73
CA LYS A 9 15.91 -14.84 6.26
C LYS A 9 15.82 -16.29 5.75
N ALA A 10 16.37 -17.25 6.50
CA ALA A 10 16.32 -18.67 6.14
C ALA A 10 14.89 -19.25 6.10
N TRP A 11 13.97 -18.71 6.91
CA TRP A 11 12.57 -19.17 6.97
C TRP A 11 11.70 -18.63 5.84
N VAL A 12 12.18 -17.65 5.07
CA VAL A 12 11.40 -16.99 3.99
C VAL A 12 10.96 -18.02 2.96
N ALA A 13 11.89 -18.84 2.44
CA ALA A 13 11.57 -19.83 1.42
C ALA A 13 10.54 -20.86 1.91
N LYS A 14 10.68 -21.34 3.15
CA LYS A 14 9.73 -22.31 3.75
C LYS A 14 8.35 -21.70 3.97
N LYS A 15 8.27 -20.45 4.43
CA LYS A 15 6.99 -19.74 4.58
C LYS A 15 6.33 -19.46 3.24
N PHE A 16 7.12 -19.06 2.25
CA PHE A 16 6.64 -18.83 0.89
C PHE A 16 6.10 -20.12 0.26
N GLU A 17 6.78 -21.26 0.42
CA GLU A 17 6.29 -22.56 -0.01
C GLU A 17 4.93 -22.89 0.58
N HIS A 18 4.81 -22.79 1.90
CA HIS A 18 3.55 -23.07 2.58
C HIS A 18 2.43 -22.14 2.10
N PHE A 19 2.75 -20.85 1.91
CA PHE A 19 1.81 -19.88 1.34
C PHE A 19 1.40 -20.26 -0.09
N LEU A 20 2.34 -20.61 -0.95
CA LEU A 20 2.06 -20.93 -2.35
C LEU A 20 1.11 -22.12 -2.46
N VAL A 21 1.44 -23.22 -1.79
CA VAL A 21 0.60 -24.43 -1.76
C VAL A 21 -0.78 -24.14 -1.21
N HIS A 22 -0.87 -23.36 -0.12
CA HIS A 22 -2.15 -22.97 0.45
C HIS A 22 -2.98 -22.11 -0.53
N PHE A 23 -2.34 -21.13 -1.16
CA PHE A 23 -2.99 -20.18 -2.06
C PHE A 23 -3.51 -20.89 -3.33
N GLU A 24 -2.68 -21.71 -3.96
CA GLU A 24 -3.04 -22.49 -5.14
C GLU A 24 -4.23 -23.41 -4.88
N LYS A 25 -4.21 -24.13 -3.74
CA LYS A 25 -5.34 -24.99 -3.33
C LYS A 25 -6.59 -24.19 -3.01
N ARG A 26 -6.46 -23.08 -2.28
CA ARG A 26 -7.61 -22.29 -1.81
C ARG A 26 -8.37 -21.61 -2.95
N PHE A 27 -7.65 -21.16 -3.97
CA PHE A 27 -8.18 -20.41 -5.11
C PHE A 27 -8.24 -21.23 -6.40
N ASN A 28 -7.89 -22.52 -6.35
CA ASN A 28 -7.82 -23.42 -7.49
C ASN A 28 -7.07 -22.77 -8.68
N CYS A 29 -5.86 -22.27 -8.39
CA CYS A 29 -5.01 -21.58 -9.36
C CYS A 29 -3.58 -22.12 -9.30
N ARG A 30 -2.76 -21.79 -10.30
CA ARG A 30 -1.34 -22.14 -10.34
C ARG A 30 -0.50 -20.89 -10.55
N ALA A 31 0.53 -20.71 -9.74
CA ALA A 31 1.50 -19.66 -9.92
C ALA A 31 2.56 -20.11 -10.93
N HIS A 32 2.72 -19.34 -12.00
CA HIS A 32 3.69 -19.68 -13.05
C HIS A 32 5.00 -18.90 -12.93
N LEU A 33 4.93 -17.70 -12.36
CA LEU A 33 6.02 -16.74 -12.36
C LEU A 33 6.17 -16.11 -10.99
N PHE A 34 7.40 -16.10 -10.48
CA PHE A 34 7.78 -15.44 -9.25
C PHE A 34 8.81 -14.36 -9.55
N ARG A 35 8.45 -13.10 -9.34
CA ARG A 35 9.33 -11.94 -9.55
C ARG A 35 10.01 -11.53 -8.25
N THR A 36 11.33 -11.38 -8.28
CA THR A 36 12.13 -10.86 -7.16
C THR A 36 13.00 -9.71 -7.64
N ASP A 37 13.29 -8.73 -6.78
CA ASP A 37 14.46 -7.88 -6.98
C ASP A 37 15.72 -8.77 -6.92
N GLY A 38 16.81 -8.43 -7.59
CA GLY A 38 18.06 -9.22 -7.60
C GLY A 38 18.76 -9.36 -6.25
N GLY A 39 18.06 -9.12 -5.13
CA GLY A 39 18.57 -9.33 -3.79
C GLY A 39 19.04 -10.76 -3.59
N ARG A 40 20.34 -10.92 -3.33
CA ARG A 40 20.96 -12.19 -2.90
C ARG A 40 20.53 -12.62 -1.49
N GLU A 41 19.62 -11.88 -0.87
CA GLU A 41 19.19 -12.05 0.51
C GLU A 41 18.36 -13.32 0.75
N TYR A 42 17.88 -13.95 -0.33
CA TYR A 42 17.01 -15.13 -0.27
C TYR A 42 17.68 -16.35 -0.94
N PRO A 43 18.68 -16.97 -0.29
CA PRO A 43 19.50 -18.02 -0.90
C PRO A 43 18.69 -19.28 -1.27
N ASN A 44 17.58 -19.54 -0.58
CA ASN A 44 16.79 -20.76 -0.75
C ASN A 44 15.63 -20.61 -1.76
N VAL A 45 15.42 -19.41 -2.33
CA VAL A 45 14.33 -19.17 -3.29
C VAL A 45 14.58 -19.88 -4.61
N ASP A 46 15.83 -19.97 -5.07
CA ASP A 46 16.17 -20.65 -6.32
C ASP A 46 15.86 -22.15 -6.26
N LEU A 47 16.27 -22.80 -5.17
CA LEU A 47 15.99 -24.21 -4.94
C LEU A 47 14.48 -24.47 -4.87
N PHE A 48 13.74 -23.56 -4.23
CA PHE A 48 12.29 -23.62 -4.16
C PHE A 48 11.61 -23.50 -5.53
N CYS A 49 12.00 -22.51 -6.34
CA CYS A 49 11.45 -22.29 -7.67
C CYS A 49 11.69 -23.50 -8.59
N LYS A 50 12.89 -24.10 -8.51
CA LYS A 50 13.20 -25.35 -9.23
C LYS A 50 12.31 -26.52 -8.80
N ARG A 51 12.03 -26.67 -7.51
CA ARG A 51 11.19 -27.76 -6.98
C ARG A 51 9.71 -27.59 -7.31
N THR A 52 9.21 -26.37 -7.32
CA THR A 52 7.78 -26.07 -7.56
C THR A 52 7.45 -25.79 -9.02
N SER A 53 8.44 -25.87 -9.92
CA SER A 53 8.31 -25.53 -11.34
C SER A 53 7.80 -24.11 -11.59
N VAL A 54 8.04 -23.19 -10.65
CA VAL A 54 7.72 -21.77 -10.79
C VAL A 54 8.91 -21.05 -11.39
N VAL A 55 8.70 -20.32 -12.49
CA VAL A 55 9.78 -19.56 -13.13
C VAL A 55 10.16 -18.39 -12.23
N ARG A 56 11.44 -18.31 -11.84
CA ARG A 56 11.98 -17.13 -11.16
C ARG A 56 12.36 -16.08 -12.20
N GLN A 57 11.77 -14.89 -12.11
CA GLN A 57 12.22 -13.72 -12.83
C GLN A 57 12.90 -12.77 -11.85
N VAL A 58 14.22 -12.62 -12.01
CA VAL A 58 14.99 -11.63 -11.28
C VAL A 58 14.94 -10.33 -12.07
N ILE A 59 14.49 -9.24 -11.42
CA ILE A 59 14.42 -7.93 -12.05
C ILE A 59 15.78 -7.24 -11.91
N GLU A 60 16.33 -6.80 -13.03
CA GLU A 60 17.58 -6.04 -13.12
C GLU A 60 17.39 -4.67 -12.43
N PRO A 61 18.42 -4.09 -11.77
CA PRO A 61 18.32 -2.78 -11.11
C PRO A 61 17.84 -1.65 -12.03
N ALA A 62 18.00 -1.77 -13.34
CA ALA A 62 17.51 -0.80 -14.32
C ALA A 62 15.97 -0.78 -14.47
N GLU A 63 15.27 -1.86 -14.08
CA GLU A 63 13.80 -2.02 -14.20
C GLU A 63 13.06 -1.91 -12.86
N GLN A 64 13.62 -1.15 -11.90
CA GLN A 64 13.03 -0.92 -10.57
C GLN A 64 11.55 -0.49 -10.57
N ALA A 65 11.10 0.20 -11.63
CA ALA A 65 9.69 0.57 -11.81
C ALA A 65 8.73 -0.64 -11.75
N SER A 66 9.19 -1.82 -12.17
CA SER A 66 8.44 -3.08 -12.14
C SER A 66 8.22 -3.60 -10.71
N ASN A 67 9.24 -3.49 -9.84
CA ASN A 67 9.11 -3.80 -8.40
C ASN A 67 8.37 -2.71 -7.62
N GLY A 68 8.26 -1.51 -8.18
CA GLY A 68 7.66 -0.35 -7.53
C GLY A 68 6.23 -0.59 -7.01
N LYS A 69 5.46 -1.53 -7.56
CA LYS A 69 4.14 -1.91 -7.01
C LYS A 69 4.27 -2.58 -5.63
N ALA A 70 5.17 -3.55 -5.48
CA ALA A 70 5.41 -4.24 -4.22
C ALA A 70 6.02 -3.28 -3.19
N GLU A 71 6.98 -2.46 -3.59
CA GLU A 71 7.62 -1.46 -2.72
C GLU A 71 6.64 -0.39 -2.22
N ARG A 72 5.81 0.17 -3.11
CA ARG A 72 4.76 1.14 -2.73
C ARG A 72 3.78 0.52 -1.74
N MET A 73 3.40 -0.73 -1.98
CA MET A 73 2.49 -1.44 -1.08
C MET A 73 3.14 -1.71 0.27
N HIS A 74 4.40 -2.17 0.30
CA HIS A 74 5.15 -2.40 1.53
C HIS A 74 5.26 -1.12 2.35
N ARG A 75 5.63 0.01 1.73
CA ARG A 75 5.66 1.31 2.41
C ARG A 75 4.28 1.72 2.94
N THR A 76 3.22 1.47 2.19
CA THR A 76 1.84 1.76 2.62
C THR A 76 1.47 0.96 3.87
N VAL A 77 1.77 -0.34 3.88
CA VAL A 77 1.56 -1.21 5.05
C VAL A 77 2.36 -0.69 6.25
N MET A 78 3.64 -0.38 6.08
CA MET A 78 4.49 0.11 7.15
C MET A 78 4.05 1.47 7.70
N ASN A 79 3.47 2.33 6.87
CA ASN A 79 2.89 3.59 7.34
C ASN A 79 1.63 3.35 8.18
N ILE A 80 0.74 2.48 7.73
CA ILE A 80 -0.47 2.10 8.50
C ILE A 80 -0.08 1.45 9.82
N LEU A 81 0.90 0.55 9.81
CA LEU A 81 1.48 -0.04 11.01
C LEU A 81 1.90 1.03 12.03
N ARG A 82 2.71 2.00 11.60
CA ARG A 82 3.20 3.06 12.49
C ARG A 82 2.06 3.88 13.06
N CYS A 83 1.07 4.23 12.24
CA CYS A 83 -0.13 4.93 12.70
C CYS A 83 -0.93 4.10 13.71
N MET A 84 -1.08 2.79 13.46
CA MET A 84 -1.80 1.89 14.38
C MET A 84 -1.10 1.76 15.72
N ILE A 85 0.22 1.52 15.72
CA ILE A 85 1.01 1.39 16.95
C ILE A 85 0.98 2.70 17.74
N PHE A 86 1.29 3.82 17.09
CA PHE A 86 1.34 5.12 17.74
C PHE A 86 -0.04 5.57 18.24
N GLY A 87 -1.08 5.37 17.43
CA GLY A 87 -2.45 5.80 17.76
C GLY A 87 -3.14 4.94 18.82
N SER A 88 -2.74 3.68 18.98
CA SER A 88 -3.32 2.77 19.98
C SER A 88 -2.52 2.69 21.29
N GLY A 89 -1.28 3.19 21.31
CA GLY A 89 -0.40 3.10 22.47
C GLY A 89 0.12 1.69 22.79
N ILE A 90 -0.02 0.74 21.86
CA ILE A 90 0.48 -0.62 22.05
C ILE A 90 2.01 -0.68 21.95
N ALA A 91 2.64 -1.61 22.68
CA ALA A 91 4.08 -1.79 22.64
C ALA A 91 4.58 -2.21 21.24
N LEU A 92 5.78 -1.74 20.86
CA LEU A 92 6.40 -2.07 19.58
C LEU A 92 6.66 -3.58 19.41
N THR A 93 6.72 -4.35 20.49
CA THR A 93 6.84 -5.82 20.46
C THR A 93 5.70 -6.50 19.67
N TYR A 94 4.54 -5.86 19.56
CA TYR A 94 3.39 -6.36 18.81
C TYR A 94 3.40 -5.98 17.31
N TRP A 95 4.51 -5.43 16.80
CA TRP A 95 4.59 -4.96 15.41
C TRP A 95 4.23 -6.03 14.37
N SER A 96 4.55 -7.30 14.61
CA SER A 96 4.23 -8.39 13.68
C SER A 96 2.72 -8.56 13.51
N GLY A 97 1.98 -8.61 14.62
CA GLY A 97 0.51 -8.68 14.59
C GLY A 97 -0.12 -7.41 14.01
N ALA A 98 0.46 -6.24 14.29
CA ALA A 98 -0.01 -4.98 13.73
C ALA A 98 0.24 -4.89 12.21
N VAL A 99 1.34 -5.47 11.68
CA VAL A 99 1.59 -5.57 10.23
C VAL A 99 0.58 -6.49 9.57
N GLU A 100 0.31 -7.65 10.17
CA GLU A 100 -0.71 -8.59 9.68
C GLU A 100 -2.10 -7.95 9.67
N TYR A 101 -2.45 -7.21 10.72
CA TYR A 101 -3.70 -6.47 10.80
C TYR A 101 -3.77 -5.32 9.78
N ALA A 102 -2.69 -4.57 9.57
CA ALA A 102 -2.63 -3.54 8.54
C ALA A 102 -2.85 -4.12 7.13
N ALA A 103 -2.24 -5.28 6.84
CA ALA A 103 -2.46 -5.99 5.58
C ALA A 103 -3.91 -6.50 5.46
N TYR A 104 -4.49 -7.02 6.54
CA TYR A 104 -5.90 -7.39 6.60
C TYR A 104 -6.79 -6.19 6.26
N VAL A 105 -6.66 -5.09 6.99
CA VAL A 105 -7.43 -3.85 6.76
C VAL A 105 -7.31 -3.39 5.31
N LEU A 106 -6.12 -3.39 4.72
CA LEU A 106 -5.93 -3.01 3.31
C LEU A 106 -6.62 -3.97 2.32
N ASN A 107 -6.59 -5.27 2.58
CA ASN A 107 -7.24 -6.26 1.71
C ASN A 107 -8.76 -6.14 1.73
N TRP A 108 -9.33 -5.66 2.83
CA TRP A 108 -10.76 -5.54 2.99
C TRP A 108 -11.31 -4.14 2.73
N ASN A 109 -10.44 -3.14 2.60
CA ASN A 109 -10.84 -1.79 2.23
C ASN A 109 -11.03 -1.62 0.72
N GLN A 110 -11.90 -0.68 0.37
CA GLN A 110 -12.15 -0.30 -1.02
C GLN A 110 -10.86 0.24 -1.68
N SER A 111 -10.56 -0.26 -2.86
CA SER A 111 -9.39 0.20 -3.63
C SER A 111 -9.84 0.99 -4.85
N ARG A 112 -9.31 2.21 -5.03
CA ARG A 112 -9.57 3.02 -6.24
C ARG A 112 -9.04 2.38 -7.52
N ALA A 113 -8.03 1.52 -7.41
CA ALA A 113 -7.45 0.81 -8.56
C ALA A 113 -8.35 -0.33 -9.06
N ASN A 114 -9.37 -0.70 -8.29
CA ASN A 114 -10.24 -1.83 -8.56
C ASN A 114 -11.57 -1.37 -9.20
N PRO A 115 -12.16 -2.16 -10.12
CA PRO A 115 -13.49 -1.89 -10.66
C PRO A 115 -14.53 -1.72 -9.55
N LYS A 116 -15.45 -0.75 -9.71
CA LYS A 116 -16.48 -0.41 -8.71
C LYS A 116 -15.92 -0.10 -7.30
N ARG A 117 -14.62 0.20 -7.20
CA ARG A 117 -13.89 0.35 -5.93
C ARG A 117 -14.00 -0.87 -5.01
N ALA A 118 -14.15 -2.06 -5.58
CA ALA A 118 -14.20 -3.30 -4.81
C ALA A 118 -12.91 -3.50 -3.99
N SER A 119 -13.02 -4.13 -2.82
CA SER A 119 -11.83 -4.46 -2.04
C SER A 119 -11.00 -5.56 -2.73
N PRO A 120 -9.68 -5.62 -2.49
CA PRO A 120 -8.87 -6.74 -2.95
C PRO A 120 -9.44 -8.12 -2.56
N SER A 121 -10.00 -8.25 -1.35
CA SER A 121 -10.63 -9.48 -0.88
C SER A 121 -11.88 -9.83 -1.67
N GLU A 122 -12.74 -8.86 -1.98
CA GLU A 122 -13.93 -9.05 -2.81
C GLU A 122 -13.57 -9.53 -4.22
N ILE A 123 -12.55 -8.93 -4.84
CA ILE A 123 -12.10 -9.36 -6.17
C ILE A 123 -11.54 -10.78 -6.13
N LEU A 124 -10.68 -11.06 -5.14
CA LEU A 124 -9.96 -12.32 -5.06
C LEU A 124 -10.87 -13.50 -4.69
N THR A 125 -11.78 -13.30 -3.73
CA THR A 125 -12.64 -14.37 -3.22
C THR A 125 -13.99 -14.44 -3.92
N ARG A 126 -14.38 -13.38 -4.66
CA ARG A 126 -15.75 -13.13 -5.14
C ARG A 126 -16.81 -13.13 -4.04
N MET A 127 -16.39 -13.06 -2.78
CA MET A 127 -17.27 -12.99 -1.62
C MET A 127 -17.31 -11.56 -1.08
N ALA A 128 -18.53 -11.06 -0.85
CA ALA A 128 -18.71 -9.77 -0.22
C ALA A 128 -18.43 -9.88 1.30
N PRO A 129 -17.68 -8.94 1.90
CA PRO A 129 -17.60 -8.79 3.34
C PRO A 129 -18.98 -8.63 3.96
N SER A 130 -19.10 -9.05 5.22
CA SER A 130 -20.31 -8.83 6.01
C SER A 130 -20.68 -7.34 6.01
N LEU A 131 -21.98 -7.05 5.94
CA LEU A 131 -22.49 -5.67 5.89
C LEU A 131 -22.01 -4.84 7.09
N ARG A 132 -21.93 -5.45 8.28
CA ARG A 132 -21.40 -4.81 9.50
C ARG A 132 -19.96 -4.36 9.34
N PHE A 133 -19.11 -5.21 8.76
CA PHE A 133 -17.71 -4.87 8.55
C PHE A 133 -17.54 -3.79 7.47
N LYS A 134 -18.34 -3.83 6.39
CA LYS A 134 -18.40 -2.74 5.40
C LYS A 134 -18.86 -1.42 6.01
N ALA A 135 -19.85 -1.46 6.92
CA ALA A 135 -20.37 -0.28 7.60
C ALA A 135 -19.29 0.36 8.50
N ALA A 136 -18.62 -0.44 9.33
CA ALA A 136 -17.54 0.04 10.19
C ALA A 136 -16.39 0.69 9.39
N LEU A 137 -15.99 0.09 8.25
CA LEU A 137 -14.98 0.66 7.37
C LEU A 137 -15.44 1.96 6.68
N ARG A 138 -16.73 2.07 6.33
CA ARG A 138 -17.31 3.30 5.76
C ARG A 138 -17.38 4.42 6.79
N GLU A 139 -17.79 4.11 8.01
CA GLU A 139 -17.87 5.06 9.11
C GLU A 139 -16.49 5.63 9.46
N ALA A 140 -15.49 4.76 9.65
CA ALA A 140 -14.10 5.18 9.87
C ALA A 140 -13.56 6.07 8.74
N ARG A 141 -14.03 5.86 7.50
CA ARG A 141 -13.68 6.71 6.35
C ARG A 141 -14.41 8.05 6.35
N SER A 142 -15.71 8.08 6.68
CA SER A 142 -16.47 9.34 6.80
C SER A 142 -15.82 10.26 7.81
N ILE A 143 -15.44 9.72 8.98
CA ILE A 143 -14.73 10.46 10.03
C ILE A 143 -13.42 11.04 9.51
N ARG A 144 -12.67 10.30 8.68
CA ARG A 144 -11.42 10.79 8.09
C ARG A 144 -11.65 11.89 7.05
N GLU A 145 -12.69 11.76 6.22
CA GLU A 145 -13.05 12.75 5.21
C GLU A 145 -13.54 14.04 5.87
N GLU A 146 -14.41 13.93 6.87
CA GLU A 146 -14.90 15.04 7.70
C GLU A 146 -13.77 15.78 8.43
N ARG A 147 -12.85 15.05 9.10
CA ARG A 147 -11.69 15.69 9.75
C ARG A 147 -10.79 16.44 8.78
N ARG A 148 -10.53 15.85 7.60
CA ARG A 148 -9.72 16.50 6.57
C ARG A 148 -10.40 17.77 6.07
N ASP A 149 -11.71 17.71 5.84
CA ASP A 149 -12.47 18.87 5.36
C ASP A 149 -12.55 19.96 6.43
N GLN A 150 -12.60 19.59 7.72
CA GLN A 150 -12.46 20.52 8.85
C GLN A 150 -11.08 21.19 8.89
N GLU A 151 -9.99 20.42 8.76
CA GLU A 151 -8.62 20.96 8.70
C GLU A 151 -8.42 21.92 7.52
N VAL A 152 -9.01 21.60 6.36
CA VAL A 152 -9.00 22.48 5.19
C VAL A 152 -9.78 23.77 5.44
N GLN A 153 -10.95 23.69 6.09
CA GLN A 153 -11.73 24.87 6.47
C GLN A 153 -11.00 25.74 7.50
N ASP A 154 -10.36 25.13 8.50
CA ASP A 154 -9.61 25.85 9.53
C ASP A 154 -8.35 26.51 8.96
N ALA A 155 -7.66 25.85 8.01
CA ALA A 155 -6.56 26.45 7.28
C ALA A 155 -7.01 27.64 6.41
N ALA A 156 -8.17 27.54 5.75
CA ALA A 156 -8.75 28.62 4.97
C ALA A 156 -9.15 29.82 5.84
N ARG A 157 -9.73 29.58 7.03
CA ARG A 157 -10.03 30.64 8.03
C ARG A 157 -8.78 31.36 8.53
N GLN A 158 -7.63 30.68 8.55
CA GLN A 158 -6.34 31.25 8.93
C GLN A 158 -5.59 31.91 7.75
N GLY A 159 -6.26 32.14 6.61
CA GLY A 159 -5.69 32.82 5.44
C GLY A 159 -4.67 31.97 4.66
N ARG A 160 -4.56 30.67 4.93
CA ARG A 160 -3.64 29.78 4.19
C ARG A 160 -4.31 29.31 2.90
N LYS A 161 -3.62 29.44 1.78
CA LYS A 161 -4.06 28.87 0.49
C LYS A 161 -3.88 27.36 0.50
N VAL A 162 -5.00 26.63 0.46
CA VAL A 162 -5.02 25.17 0.39
C VAL A 162 -5.02 24.74 -1.08
N ILE A 163 -3.89 24.25 -1.60
CA ILE A 163 -3.83 23.65 -2.94
C ILE A 163 -4.26 22.18 -2.83
N VAL A 164 -5.41 21.84 -3.40
CA VAL A 164 -5.88 20.45 -3.51
C VAL A 164 -5.63 19.96 -4.93
N THR A 165 -4.42 19.49 -5.22
CA THR A 165 -4.09 18.91 -6.53
C THR A 165 -4.59 17.45 -6.60
N ARG A 166 -5.22 17.05 -7.71
CA ARG A 166 -5.81 15.72 -7.93
C ARG A 166 -4.81 14.54 -7.84
N ARG A 167 -3.50 14.82 -7.75
CA ARG A 167 -2.41 13.87 -7.53
C ARG A 167 -1.27 14.52 -6.70
N VAL A 168 -1.38 14.61 -5.37
CA VAL A 168 -0.18 14.72 -4.51
C VAL A 168 -0.39 13.99 -3.18
N THR A 169 0.68 13.30 -2.76
CA THR A 169 0.88 12.50 -1.54
C THR A 169 1.24 13.32 -0.28
N ALA A 170 1.09 14.64 -0.30
CA ALA A 170 1.40 15.50 0.84
C ALA A 170 0.57 16.79 0.72
N ILE A 171 -0.07 17.18 1.82
CA ILE A 171 -0.67 18.49 1.98
C ILE A 171 0.38 19.32 2.70
N GLU A 172 1.14 20.14 1.96
CA GLU A 172 1.99 21.16 2.54
C GLU A 172 1.28 22.50 2.44
N THR A 173 1.01 23.11 3.59
CA THR A 173 0.36 24.41 3.70
C THR A 173 1.40 25.50 3.44
N LEU A 174 1.60 25.86 2.17
CA LEU A 174 2.53 26.93 1.81
C LEU A 174 1.92 28.32 2.08
N GLY A 175 2.73 29.22 2.65
CA GLY A 175 2.35 30.63 2.87
C GLY A 175 2.11 31.40 1.56
N GLU A 176 1.56 32.62 1.68
CA GLU A 176 1.15 33.44 0.52
C GLU A 176 2.28 33.75 -0.46
N ALA A 177 3.49 34.00 0.04
CA ALA A 177 4.68 34.29 -0.77
C ALA A 177 5.12 33.09 -1.62
N ALA A 178 5.12 31.89 -1.03
CA ALA A 178 5.50 30.66 -1.73
C ALA A 178 4.47 30.27 -2.81
N ASN A 179 3.18 30.57 -2.59
CA ASN A 179 2.13 30.37 -3.60
C ASN A 179 2.23 31.34 -4.78
N ALA A 180 2.67 32.58 -4.55
CA ALA A 180 2.91 33.53 -5.63
C ALA A 180 4.08 33.09 -6.51
N GLN A 181 5.11 32.49 -5.91
CA GLN A 181 6.25 31.95 -6.64
C GLN A 181 5.88 30.73 -7.47
N LEU A 182 5.06 29.81 -6.94
CA LEU A 182 4.61 28.63 -7.68
C LEU A 182 3.72 28.98 -8.90
N ARG A 183 2.87 30.00 -8.77
CA ARG A 183 2.04 30.48 -9.88
C ARG A 183 2.88 31.03 -11.02
N ARG A 184 3.91 31.83 -10.72
CA ARG A 184 4.85 32.33 -11.74
C ARG A 184 5.57 31.21 -12.48
N VAL A 185 5.91 30.13 -11.79
CA VAL A 185 6.56 28.96 -12.43
C VAL A 185 5.57 28.23 -13.35
N LEU A 186 4.32 28.02 -12.90
CA LEU A 186 3.29 27.37 -13.71
C LEU A 186 2.88 28.21 -14.94
N ASP A 187 2.81 29.53 -14.80
CA ASP A 187 2.50 30.44 -15.90
C ASP A 187 3.66 30.50 -16.92
N ALA A 188 4.92 30.40 -16.46
CA ALA A 188 6.08 30.31 -17.35
C ALA A 188 6.18 28.95 -18.07
N GLU A 189 5.72 27.86 -17.44
CA GLU A 189 5.67 26.53 -18.07
C GLU A 189 4.56 26.43 -19.13
N SER A 190 3.42 27.10 -18.95
CA SER A 190 2.32 27.08 -19.95
C SER A 190 2.63 27.93 -21.20
N GLU A 191 3.44 28.97 -21.05
CA GLU A 191 3.96 29.79 -22.16
C GLU A 191 5.06 29.08 -22.95
N ALA A 192 5.78 28.11 -22.35
CA ALA A 192 6.80 27.30 -23.03
C ALA A 192 6.23 26.10 -23.81
N GLU A 193 4.95 25.75 -23.58
CA GLU A 193 4.24 24.66 -24.28
C GLU A 193 3.43 25.13 -25.51
N HIS A 194 3.49 26.42 -25.87
CA HIS A 194 2.95 26.99 -27.12
C HIS A 194 4.06 27.49 -28.05
#